data_AF-A0A292PPJ6-F1
#
_entry.id   AF-A0A292PPJ6-F1
#
_cell.length_a   1.000
_cell.length_b   1.000
_cell.length_c   1.000
_cell.angle_alpha   90.00
_cell.angle_beta   90.00
_cell.angle_gamma   90.00
#
_symmetry.space_group_name_H-M   'P 1'
#
loop_
_entity.id
_entity.type
_entity.pdbx_description
1 polymer ?
#
loop_
_entity_poly.entity_id
_entity_poly.type
_entity_poly.pdbx_seq_one_letter_code
_entity_poly.pdbx_strand_id
1 'polypeptide(L)'
;MVNLYGKALRSFFGIGHNVADRICAKFSIHKTARISQLTQPKVTAITSEMTKMVIDTELKRKIADNVIRLKDIGTHRGKRHALGLPVRGQKTKKQIVNSRRFNRLQTNI
;
A
#
# COMPACT_ATOMS: atom_id res chain seq x y z
N MET A 1 -6.76 -12.86 19.70
CA MET A 1 -7.11 -12.16 18.44
C MET A 1 -7.74 -13.15 17.47
N VAL A 2 -8.80 -12.77 16.75
CA VAL A 2 -9.45 -13.66 15.76
C VAL A 2 -8.68 -13.61 14.44
N ASN A 3 -8.22 -14.77 13.94
CA ASN A 3 -7.52 -14.92 12.65
C ASN A 3 -8.50 -14.95 11.47
N LEU A 4 -9.11 -13.81 11.18
CA LEU A 4 -10.04 -13.63 10.07
C LEU A 4 -9.31 -13.48 8.74
N TYR A 5 -9.84 -14.11 7.70
CA TYR A 5 -9.24 -14.10 6.36
C TYR A 5 -9.17 -12.68 5.76
N GLY A 6 -10.25 -11.89 5.86
CA GLY A 6 -10.26 -10.51 5.38
C GLY A 6 -9.30 -9.58 6.14
N LYS A 7 -8.88 -9.94 7.37
CA LYS A 7 -7.82 -9.22 8.08
C LYS A 7 -6.43 -9.62 7.57
N ALA A 8 -6.24 -10.89 7.24
CA ALA A 8 -5.00 -11.38 6.65
C ALA A 8 -4.75 -10.78 5.25
N LEU A 9 -5.77 -10.67 4.40
CA LEU A 9 -5.61 -10.02 3.10
C LEU A 9 -5.11 -8.55 3.20
N ARG A 10 -5.48 -7.85 4.28
CA ARG A 10 -5.07 -6.45 4.50
C ARG A 10 -3.64 -6.30 5.03
N SER A 11 -2.93 -7.38 5.36
CA SER A 11 -1.52 -7.28 5.74
C SER A 11 -0.60 -7.04 4.54
N PHE A 12 -1.06 -7.37 3.33
CA PHE A 12 -0.33 -7.12 2.09
C PHE A 12 -0.41 -5.64 1.71
N PHE A 13 0.71 -5.06 1.29
CA PHE A 13 0.78 -3.65 0.95
C PHE A 13 0.02 -3.39 -0.36
N GLY A 14 -0.92 -2.45 -0.32
CA GLY A 14 -1.82 -2.13 -1.43
C GLY A 14 -3.22 -2.74 -1.31
N ILE A 15 -3.48 -3.63 -0.35
CA ILE A 15 -4.80 -4.22 -0.13
C ILE A 15 -5.52 -3.52 1.03
N GLY A 16 -6.51 -2.69 0.70
CA GLY A 16 -7.42 -2.07 1.66
C GLY A 16 -8.72 -2.85 1.88
N HIS A 17 -9.61 -2.33 2.72
CA HIS A 17 -10.92 -2.91 3.01
C HIS A 17 -11.73 -3.24 1.75
N ASN A 18 -11.88 -2.27 0.84
CA ASN A 18 -12.69 -2.43 -0.37
C ASN A 18 -12.12 -3.47 -1.35
N VAL A 19 -10.79 -3.66 -1.36
CA VAL A 19 -10.15 -4.67 -2.22
C VAL A 19 -10.34 -6.05 -1.59
N ALA A 20 -10.08 -6.18 -0.28
CA ALA A 20 -10.27 -7.42 0.45
C ALA A 20 -11.73 -7.92 0.39
N ASP A 21 -12.71 -7.04 0.57
CA ASP A 21 -14.13 -7.38 0.49
C ASP A 21 -14.53 -7.85 -0.92
N ARG A 22 -13.99 -7.22 -1.97
CA ARG A 22 -14.20 -7.66 -3.36
C ARG A 22 -13.59 -9.04 -3.64
N ILE A 23 -12.39 -9.31 -3.14
CA ILE A 23 -11.75 -10.63 -3.26
C ILE A 23 -12.60 -11.69 -2.53
N CYS A 24 -13.02 -11.40 -1.30
CA CYS A 24 -13.87 -12.31 -0.54
C CYS A 24 -15.20 -12.59 -1.26
N ALA A 25 -15.84 -11.55 -1.80
CA ALA A 25 -17.08 -11.70 -2.56
C ALA A 25 -16.89 -12.54 -3.83
N LYS A 26 -15.78 -12.34 -4.57
CA LYS A 26 -15.47 -13.09 -5.79
C LYS A 26 -15.32 -14.61 -5.57
N PHE A 27 -14.81 -15.02 -4.41
CA PHE A 27 -14.62 -16.44 -4.07
C PHE A 27 -15.67 -16.98 -3.08
N SER A 28 -16.76 -16.25 -2.88
CA SER A 28 -17.85 -16.60 -1.97
C SER A 28 -17.35 -16.95 -0.56
N ILE A 29 -16.46 -16.11 -0.02
CA ILE A 29 -15.90 -16.24 1.34
C ILE A 29 -16.65 -15.30 2.27
N HIS A 30 -17.19 -15.86 3.35
CA HIS A 30 -17.89 -15.07 4.36
C HIS A 30 -16.92 -14.15 5.12
N LYS A 31 -17.37 -12.95 5.53
CA LYS A 31 -16.53 -11.94 6.20
C LYS A 31 -15.93 -12.42 7.52
N THR A 32 -16.60 -13.34 8.21
CA THR A 32 -16.12 -13.94 9.47
C THR A 32 -15.35 -15.25 9.26
N ALA A 33 -15.10 -15.66 8.01
CA ALA A 33 -14.35 -16.87 7.72
C ALA A 33 -12.93 -16.78 8.29
N ARG A 34 -12.51 -17.85 8.95
CA ARG A 34 -11.15 -18.00 9.47
C ARG A 34 -10.25 -18.56 8.38
N ILE A 35 -8.95 -18.24 8.47
CA ILE A 35 -7.94 -18.73 7.51
C ILE A 35 -7.92 -20.27 7.48
N SER A 36 -8.06 -20.92 8.64
CA SER A 36 -8.07 -22.38 8.78
C SER A 36 -9.27 -23.07 8.13
N GLN A 37 -10.32 -22.33 7.76
CA GLN A 37 -11.53 -22.88 7.15
C GLN A 37 -11.48 -22.86 5.62
N LEU A 38 -10.44 -22.25 5.03
CA LEU A 38 -10.29 -22.23 3.58
C LEU A 38 -9.72 -23.55 3.07
N THR A 39 -10.37 -24.10 2.05
CA THR A 39 -9.87 -25.24 1.29
C THR A 39 -8.68 -24.81 0.41
N GLN A 40 -7.70 -25.70 0.24
CA GLN A 40 -6.51 -25.44 -0.58
C GLN A 40 -6.79 -24.86 -1.99
N PRO A 41 -7.80 -25.33 -2.75
CA PRO A 41 -8.10 -24.78 -4.07
C PRO A 41 -8.55 -23.32 -4.05
N LYS A 42 -9.23 -22.89 -2.98
CA LYS A 42 -9.62 -21.48 -2.80
C LYS A 42 -8.41 -20.61 -2.51
N VAL A 43 -7.47 -21.11 -1.71
CA VAL A 43 -6.22 -20.40 -1.42
C VAL A 43 -5.42 -20.19 -2.70
N THR A 44 -5.22 -21.24 -3.51
CA THR A 44 -4.49 -21.13 -4.77
C THR A 44 -5.17 -20.19 -5.76
N ALA A 45 -6.50 -20.25 -5.86
CA ALA A 45 -7.28 -19.34 -6.70
C ALA A 45 -7.09 -17.87 -6.29
N ILE A 46 -7.12 -17.57 -4.99
CA ILE A 46 -6.91 -16.20 -4.49
C ILE A 46 -5.47 -15.75 -4.73
N THR A 47 -4.48 -16.61 -4.51
CA THR A 47 -3.08 -16.30 -4.81
C THR A 47 -2.88 -15.96 -6.28
N SER A 48 -3.51 -16.71 -7.19
CA SER A 48 -3.48 -16.42 -8.64
C SER A 48 -4.16 -15.10 -9.01
N GLU A 49 -5.16 -14.68 -8.24
CA GLU A 49 -5.84 -13.42 -8.45
C GLU A 49 -5.01 -12.25 -7.91
N MET A 50 -4.38 -12.42 -6.75
CA MET A 50 -3.49 -11.44 -6.14
C MET A 50 -2.26 -11.15 -7.01
N THR A 51 -1.71 -12.16 -7.70
CA THR A 51 -0.55 -11.99 -8.59
C THR A 51 -0.84 -11.13 -9.81
N LYS A 52 -2.12 -10.98 -10.20
CA LYS A 52 -2.53 -10.07 -11.29
C LYS A 52 -2.65 -8.62 -10.83
N MET A 53 -2.69 -8.38 -9.51
CA MET A 53 -2.85 -7.04 -8.95
C MET A 53 -1.48 -6.39 -8.70
N VAL A 54 -1.45 -5.07 -8.80
CA VAL A 54 -0.27 -4.27 -8.45
C VAL A 54 -0.21 -4.12 -6.93
N ILE A 55 0.48 -5.04 -6.26
CA ILE A 55 0.63 -5.10 -4.80
C ILE A 55 2.10 -5.16 -4.37
N ASP A 56 2.34 -5.02 -3.07
CA ASP A 56 3.66 -5.14 -2.42
C ASP A 56 4.80 -4.43 -3.16
N THR A 57 5.76 -5.18 -3.67
CA THR A 57 7.01 -4.66 -4.24
C THR A 57 6.78 -3.86 -5.51
N GLU A 58 5.86 -4.29 -6.36
CA GLU A 58 5.55 -3.57 -7.60
C GLU A 58 4.90 -2.22 -7.30
N LEU A 59 3.95 -2.19 -6.35
CA LEU A 59 3.30 -0.94 -5.94
C LEU A 59 4.31 0.02 -5.29
N LYS A 60 5.21 -0.49 -4.43
CA LYS A 60 6.27 0.31 -3.81
C LYS A 60 7.21 0.92 -4.85
N ARG A 61 7.63 0.13 -5.86
CA ARG A 61 8.46 0.63 -6.98
C ARG A 61 7.73 1.73 -7.74
N LYS A 62 6.48 1.52 -8.16
CA LYS A 62 5.68 2.54 -8.85
C LYS A 62 5.56 3.85 -8.05
N ILE A 63 5.41 3.78 -6.72
CA ILE A 63 5.35 4.97 -5.87
C ILE A 63 6.72 5.68 -5.85
N ALA A 64 7.81 4.94 -5.69
CA ALA A 64 9.17 5.50 -5.70
C ALA A 64 9.50 6.15 -7.05
N ASP A 65 9.20 5.48 -8.16
CA ASP A 65 9.42 5.99 -9.52
C ASP A 65 8.64 7.28 -9.77
N ASN A 66 7.41 7.39 -9.25
CA ASN A 66 6.65 8.62 -9.31
C ASN A 66 7.32 9.79 -8.56
N VAL A 67 7.93 9.54 -7.40
CA VAL A 67 8.64 10.57 -6.63
C VAL A 67 9.93 10.97 -7.33
N ILE A 68 10.69 10.00 -7.86
CA ILE A 68 11.92 10.22 -8.62
C ILE A 68 11.61 11.04 -9.87
N ARG A 69 10.57 10.67 -10.64
CA ARG A 69 10.11 11.44 -11.80
C ARG A 69 9.78 12.90 -11.46
N LEU A 70 9.11 13.16 -10.33
CA LEU A 70 8.81 14.54 -9.91
C LEU A 70 10.07 15.36 -9.61
N LYS A 71 11.10 14.72 -9.07
CA LYS A 71 12.41 15.33 -8.79
C LYS A 71 13.17 15.59 -10.08
N ASP A 72 13.24 14.64 -10.99
CA ASP A 72 14.01 14.76 -12.23
C ASP A 72 13.42 15.83 -13.16
N ILE A 73 12.09 15.97 -13.19
CA ILE A 73 11.41 17.08 -13.89
C ILE A 73 11.70 18.45 -13.23
N GLY A 74 12.13 18.48 -11.96
CA GLY A 74 12.43 19.72 -11.24
C GLY A 74 11.21 20.43 -10.65
N THR A 75 10.08 19.73 -10.51
CA THR A 75 8.84 20.31 -9.96
C THR A 75 9.01 20.76 -8.51
N HIS A 76 8.17 21.71 -8.05
CA HIS A 76 8.16 22.13 -6.64
C HIS A 76 8.01 20.92 -5.69
N ARG A 77 7.09 19.99 -6.00
CA ARG A 77 6.89 18.78 -5.21
C ARG A 77 8.16 17.91 -5.13
N GLY A 78 8.84 17.72 -6.26
CA GLY A 78 10.11 16.99 -6.32
C GLY A 78 11.19 17.61 -5.42
N LYS A 79 11.35 18.94 -5.46
CA LYS A 79 12.27 19.67 -4.57
C LYS A 79 11.91 19.46 -3.09
N ARG A 80 10.62 19.48 -2.74
CA ARG A 80 10.16 19.25 -1.36
C ARG A 80 10.42 17.83 -0.88
N HIS A 81 10.26 16.82 -1.75
CA HIS A 81 10.63 15.43 -1.47
C HIS A 81 12.15 15.26 -1.27
N ALA A 82 12.98 15.96 -2.05
CA ALA A 82 14.43 15.92 -1.88
C ALA A 82 14.87 16.55 -0.55
N LEU A 83 14.21 17.62 -0.13
CA LEU A 83 14.54 18.37 1.10
C LEU A 83 13.89 17.79 2.38
N GLY A 84 13.09 16.73 2.30
CA GLY A 84 12.39 16.20 3.50
C GLY A 84 11.29 17.12 4.05
N LEU A 85 10.72 17.99 3.21
CA LEU A 85 9.74 18.98 3.65
C LEU A 85 8.31 18.58 3.30
N PRO A 86 7.30 19.17 3.97
CA PRO A 86 5.91 18.94 3.61
C PRO A 86 5.63 19.33 2.15
N VAL A 87 4.90 18.47 1.43
CA VAL A 87 4.72 18.53 -0.04
C VAL A 87 3.34 19.06 -0.43
N ARG A 88 2.35 19.05 0.48
CA ARG A 88 0.95 19.40 0.20
C ARG A 88 0.58 20.77 0.78
N GLY A 89 1.49 21.74 0.73
CA GLY A 89 1.23 23.12 1.17
C GLY A 89 1.10 23.31 2.69
N GLN A 90 1.56 22.36 3.51
CA GLN A 90 1.52 22.52 4.96
C GLN A 90 2.52 23.59 5.46
N LYS A 91 2.17 24.27 6.55
CA LYS A 91 3.04 25.25 7.23
C LYS A 91 4.35 24.57 7.69
N THR A 92 5.48 25.24 7.51
CA THR A 92 6.81 24.70 7.85
C THR A 92 7.44 25.28 9.12
N LYS A 93 6.82 26.29 9.73
CA LYS A 93 7.37 26.98 10.91
C LYS A 93 7.44 26.07 12.16
N LYS A 94 6.46 25.17 12.33
CA LYS A 94 6.37 24.24 13.47
C LYS A 94 5.82 22.88 12.99
N GLN A 95 6.12 21.81 13.73
CA GLN A 95 5.54 20.46 13.57
C GLN A 95 5.69 19.84 12.16
N ILE A 96 6.93 19.68 11.70
CA ILE A 96 7.27 19.01 10.42
C ILE A 96 8.04 17.69 10.59
N VAL A 97 8.03 17.12 11.80
CA VAL A 97 8.86 15.97 12.18
C VAL A 97 8.58 14.74 11.31
N ASN A 98 7.30 14.42 11.06
CA ASN A 98 6.93 13.28 10.22
C ASN A 98 7.38 13.48 8.76
N SER A 99 7.21 14.68 8.21
CA SER A 99 7.67 14.98 6.85
C SER A 99 9.19 14.85 6.74
N ARG A 100 9.95 15.36 7.72
CA ARG A 100 11.41 15.20 7.76
C ARG A 100 11.83 13.74 7.84
N ARG A 101 11.08 12.91 8.56
CA ARG A 101 11.38 11.49 8.72
C ARG A 101 11.06 10.68 7.45
N PHE A 102 9.92 10.93 6.81
CA PHE A 102 9.37 10.03 5.79
C PHE A 102 9.38 10.56 4.35
N ASN A 103 9.43 11.87 4.13
CA ASN A 103 9.46 12.43 2.76
C ASN A 103 10.88 12.35 2.20
N ARG A 104 11.33 11.16 1.79
CA ARG A 104 12.64 10.94 1.15
C ARG A 104 12.45 10.54 -0.31
N LEU A 105 13.51 10.65 -1.11
CA LEU A 105 13.51 10.20 -2.51
C LEU A 105 13.46 8.68 -2.62
N GLN A 106 14.18 7.99 -1.75
CA GLN A 106 14.04 6.56 -1.52
C GLN A 106 13.25 6.37 -0.23
N THR A 107 11.94 6.14 -0.38
CA THR A 107 11.09 5.79 0.76
C THR A 107 11.28 4.32 1.09
N ASN A 108 11.79 4.02 2.28
CA ASN A 108 11.78 2.68 2.85
C ASN A 108 10.35 2.34 3.28
N ILE A 109 9.50 1.95 2.32
CA ILE A 109 8.15 1.45 2.57
C ILE A 109 8.18 -0.06 2.57
#